data_AF-A0AAV8BGA8-F1
#
_entry.id   AF-A0AAV8BGA8-F1
#
_cell.length_a   1.000
_cell.length_b   1.000
_cell.length_c   1.000
_cell.angle_alpha   90.00
_cell.angle_beta   90.00
_cell.angle_gamma   90.00
#
_symmetry.space_group_name_H-M   'P 1'
#
loop_
_entity.id
_entity.type
_entity.pdbx_description
1 polymer ?
#
loop_
_entity_poly.entity_id
_entity_poly.type
_entity_poly.pdbx_seq_one_letter_code
_entity_poly.pdbx_strand_id
1 'polypeptide(L)'
;MSRRGTAKKKTAEFDPISCSRVVNMLVNRMMKHGKKSLAYQNFLSSRTYKVPVAIPLPQGILLAIRWLLEASRKRSGTSMTSQLSSELIDAASKKRGKAIRKKEETHKRAEASRSFAHFR
;
A
#
# COMPACT_ATOMS: atom_id res chain seq x y z
N MET A 1 -45.13 -9.21 5.65
CA MET A 1 -45.65 -7.91 5.15
C MET A 1 -46.03 -7.06 6.34
N SER A 2 -45.36 -5.92 6.57
CA SER A 2 -45.79 -4.98 7.63
C SER A 2 -47.18 -4.44 7.28
N ARG A 3 -48.13 -4.56 8.21
CA ARG A 3 -49.55 -4.24 8.01
C ARG A 3 -49.92 -2.76 8.29
N ARG A 4 -48.95 -1.88 8.57
CA ARG A 4 -49.20 -0.43 8.80
C ARG A 4 -48.06 0.42 8.25
N GLY A 5 -48.40 1.34 7.34
CA GLY A 5 -47.59 2.46 6.86
C GLY A 5 -46.27 2.09 6.18
N THR A 6 -46.05 2.54 4.93
CA THR A 6 -44.71 2.46 4.33
C THR A 6 -43.76 3.34 5.14
N ALA A 7 -42.72 2.73 5.71
CA ALA A 7 -41.72 3.46 6.49
C ALA A 7 -41.05 4.52 5.60
N LYS A 8 -41.11 5.79 6.00
CA LYS A 8 -40.44 6.88 5.28
C LYS A 8 -38.93 6.64 5.32
N LYS A 9 -38.29 6.51 4.16
CA LYS A 9 -36.83 6.34 4.08
C LYS A 9 -36.16 7.62 4.57
N LYS A 10 -35.24 7.51 5.53
CA LYS A 10 -34.42 8.66 5.95
C LYS A 10 -33.57 9.13 4.76
N THR A 11 -33.60 10.43 4.48
CA THR A 11 -32.70 11.06 3.50
C THR A 11 -31.27 10.93 4.02
N ALA A 12 -30.37 10.38 3.20
CA ALA A 12 -28.96 10.34 3.56
C ALA A 12 -28.37 11.73 3.33
N GLU A 13 -27.96 12.39 4.42
CA GLU A 13 -27.26 13.67 4.40
C GLU A 13 -26.01 13.62 3.50
N PHE A 14 -25.53 14.77 3.03
CA PHE A 14 -24.25 14.84 2.34
C PHE A 14 -23.10 14.78 3.34
N ASP A 15 -21.98 14.18 2.94
CA ASP A 15 -20.76 14.18 3.75
C ASP A 15 -20.14 15.60 3.82
N PRO A 16 -19.72 16.10 4.99
CA PRO A 16 -19.12 17.44 5.12
C PRO A 16 -17.76 17.61 4.41
N ILE A 17 -17.03 16.52 4.11
CA ILE A 17 -15.67 16.60 3.55
C ILE A 17 -15.67 16.61 2.02
N SER A 18 -16.48 15.74 1.43
CA SER A 18 -16.53 15.49 -0.02
C SER A 18 -17.84 15.92 -0.66
N CYS A 19 -18.77 16.49 0.12
CA CYS A 19 -20.12 16.88 -0.30
C CYS A 19 -20.84 15.79 -1.12
N SER A 20 -20.54 14.52 -0.83
CA SER A 20 -21.04 13.37 -1.59
C SER A 20 -21.94 12.50 -0.73
N ARG A 21 -23.16 12.27 -1.22
CA ARG A 21 -24.12 11.35 -0.59
C ARG A 21 -23.62 9.90 -0.61
N VAL A 22 -22.91 9.51 -1.66
CA VAL A 22 -22.35 8.15 -1.79
C VAL A 22 -21.26 7.91 -0.75
N VAL A 23 -20.40 8.90 -0.50
CA VAL A 23 -19.37 8.81 0.54
C VAL A 23 -20.00 8.72 1.93
N ASN A 24 -21.00 9.54 2.24
CA ASN A 24 -21.71 9.42 3.53
C ASN A 24 -22.37 8.05 3.69
N MET A 25 -23.00 7.51 2.63
CA MET A 25 -23.56 6.15 2.66
C MET A 25 -22.50 5.08 2.93
N LEU A 26 -21.31 5.19 2.32
CA LEU A 26 -20.22 4.25 2.52
C LEU A 26 -19.64 4.34 3.94
N VAL A 27 -19.37 5.56 4.43
CA VAL A 27 -18.86 5.80 5.79
C VAL A 27 -19.84 5.27 6.84
N ASN A 28 -21.15 5.49 6.65
CA ASN A 28 -22.17 4.97 7.56
C ASN A 28 -22.24 3.43 7.56
N ARG A 29 -21.92 2.76 6.44
CA ARG A 29 -21.82 1.29 6.37
C ARG A 29 -20.51 0.76 6.98
N MET A 30 -19.43 1.52 6.88
CA MET A 30 -18.12 1.19 7.49
C MET A 30 -18.09 1.46 8.99
N MET A 31 -18.98 2.32 9.50
CA MET A 31 -19.05 2.71 10.91
C MET A 31 -19.37 1.51 11.80
N LYS A 32 -18.52 1.27 12.80
CA LYS A 32 -18.71 0.26 13.85
C LYS A 32 -18.84 0.94 15.20
N HIS A 33 -19.69 0.39 16.07
CA HIS A 33 -19.90 0.87 17.45
C HIS A 33 -20.27 2.37 17.56
N GLY A 34 -20.95 2.92 16.53
CA GLY A 34 -21.32 4.35 16.49
C GLY A 34 -20.15 5.34 16.34
N LYS A 35 -18.91 4.87 16.14
CA LYS A 35 -17.72 5.72 16.05
C LYS A 35 -17.53 6.27 14.63
N LYS A 36 -18.24 7.37 14.30
CA LYS A 36 -18.21 7.98 12.97
C LYS A 36 -16.85 8.61 12.62
N SER A 37 -16.15 9.18 13.59
CA SER A 37 -14.80 9.75 13.40
C SER A 37 -13.80 8.69 12.93
N LEU A 38 -13.79 7.50 13.54
CA LEU A 38 -12.93 6.38 13.10
C LEU A 38 -13.31 5.88 11.70
N ALA A 39 -14.60 5.86 11.37
CA ALA A 39 -15.05 5.49 10.03
C ALA A 39 -14.53 6.46 8.96
N TYR A 40 -14.59 7.76 9.24
CA TYR A 40 -13.99 8.78 8.39
C TYR A 40 -12.48 8.69 8.32
N GLN A 41 -11.79 8.48 9.44
CA GLN A 41 -10.35 8.32 9.48
C GLN A 41 -9.91 7.13 8.61
N ASN A 42 -10.60 6.00 8.71
CA ASN A 42 -10.34 4.81 7.90
C ASN A 42 -10.63 5.08 6.42
N PHE A 43 -11.73 5.75 6.09
CA PHE A 43 -12.07 6.11 4.71
C PHE A 43 -11.04 7.07 4.10
N LEU A 44 -10.63 8.11 4.83
CA LEU A 44 -9.60 9.04 4.39
C LEU A 44 -8.23 8.35 4.25
N SER A 45 -7.88 7.45 5.18
CA SER A 45 -6.67 6.63 5.05
C SER A 45 -6.71 5.72 3.82
N SER A 46 -7.90 5.26 3.40
CA SER A 46 -8.05 4.49 2.16
C SER A 46 -7.83 5.34 0.90
N ARG A 47 -7.87 6.67 1.02
CA ARG A 47 -7.65 7.63 -0.06
C ARG A 47 -6.21 8.17 -0.09
N THR A 48 -5.27 7.59 0.68
CA THR A 48 -3.87 8.04 0.63
C THR A 48 -3.23 7.67 -0.70
N TYR A 49 -2.86 8.67 -1.50
CA TYR A 49 -2.11 8.46 -2.73
C TYR A 49 -0.62 8.23 -2.42
N LYS A 50 -0.02 7.22 -3.04
CA LYS A 50 1.43 6.98 -2.94
C LYS A 50 2.09 7.70 -4.11
N VAL A 51 2.84 8.77 -3.80
CA VAL A 51 3.57 9.54 -4.82
C VAL A 51 4.94 8.89 -5.05
N PRO A 52 5.27 8.46 -6.28
CA PRO A 52 6.59 7.94 -6.59
C PRO A 52 7.62 9.08 -6.60
N VAL A 53 8.75 8.89 -5.91
CA VAL A 53 9.83 9.86 -5.82
C VAL A 53 11.11 9.24 -6.34
N ALA A 54 11.86 9.99 -7.16
CA ALA A 54 13.17 9.57 -7.64
C ALA A 54 14.18 9.53 -6.47
N ILE A 55 14.91 8.43 -6.37
CA ILE A 55 15.86 8.20 -5.29
C ILE A 55 17.26 8.62 -5.76
N PRO A 56 17.98 9.48 -5.00
CA PRO A 56 19.38 9.81 -5.28
C PRO A 56 20.29 8.57 -5.26
N LEU A 57 21.34 8.59 -6.07
CA LEU A 57 22.30 7.47 -6.20
C LEU A 57 22.83 6.92 -4.85
N PRO A 58 23.30 7.73 -3.87
CA PRO A 58 23.83 7.19 -2.62
C PRO A 58 22.77 6.44 -1.80
N GLN A 59 21.52 6.91 -1.84
CA GLN A 59 20.40 6.23 -1.17
C GLN A 59 20.00 4.95 -1.91
N GLY A 60 20.09 4.95 -3.24
CA GLY A 60 19.86 3.76 -4.07
C GLY A 60 20.85 2.63 -3.78
N ILE A 61 22.14 2.94 -3.63
CA ILE A 61 23.18 1.97 -3.28
C ILE A 61 22.90 1.38 -1.89
N LEU A 62 22.61 2.23 -0.90
CA LEU A 62 22.29 1.78 0.47
C LEU A 62 21.06 0.86 0.49
N LEU A 63 20.02 1.19 -0.28
CA LEU A 63 18.80 0.40 -0.38
C LEU A 63 19.07 -0.97 -1.02
N ALA A 64 19.91 -1.00 -2.07
CA ALA A 64 20.32 -2.25 -2.73
C ALA A 64 21.07 -3.18 -1.77
N ILE A 65 22.05 -2.65 -1.03
CA ILE A 65 22.81 -3.40 -0.02
C ILE A 65 21.86 -3.95 1.06
N ARG A 66 20.94 -3.12 1.55
CA ARG A 66 19.96 -3.53 2.57
C ARG A 66 19.09 -4.69 2.08
N TRP A 67 18.57 -4.61 0.85
CA TRP A 67 17.74 -5.67 0.29
C TRP A 67 18.49 -6.98 0.07
N LEU A 68 19.76 -6.92 -0.35
CA LEU A 68 20.61 -8.11 -0.48
C LEU A 68 20.82 -8.76 0.89
N LEU A 69 21.17 -7.99 1.92
CA LEU A 69 21.36 -8.52 3.27
C LEU A 69 20.08 -9.13 3.84
N GLU A 70 18.94 -8.46 3.70
CA GLU A 70 17.64 -8.98 4.15
C GLU A 70 17.23 -10.26 3.41
N ALA A 71 17.50 -10.33 2.10
CA ALA A 71 17.23 -11.51 1.28
C ALA A 71 18.07 -12.70 1.73
N SER A 72 19.37 -12.49 1.96
CA SER A 72 20.29 -13.54 2.42
C SER A 72 19.92 -14.06 3.80
N ARG A 73 19.56 -13.17 4.75
CA ARG A 73 19.10 -13.58 6.10
C ARG A 73 17.83 -14.45 6.07
N LYS A 74 16.97 -14.26 5.08
CA LYS A 74 15.71 -15.01 4.90
C LYS A 74 15.90 -16.28 4.06
N ARG A 75 17.11 -16.59 3.62
CA ARG A 75 17.39 -17.80 2.83
C ARG A 75 17.68 -18.96 3.77
N SER A 76 17.25 -20.16 3.41
CA SER A 76 17.62 -21.38 4.14
C SER A 76 19.04 -21.78 3.76
N GLY A 77 19.91 -21.94 4.74
CA GLY A 77 21.32 -22.32 4.56
C GLY A 77 22.02 -22.44 5.92
N THR A 78 23.18 -23.11 5.94
CA THR A 78 23.93 -23.40 7.17
C THR A 78 24.78 -22.23 7.66
N SER A 79 25.38 -21.46 6.74
CA SER A 79 26.20 -20.29 7.08
C SER A 79 25.76 -19.04 6.31
N MET A 80 25.82 -17.89 7.00
CA MET A 80 25.48 -16.58 6.41
C MET A 80 26.35 -16.26 5.19
N THR A 81 27.62 -16.70 5.18
CA THR A 81 28.55 -16.52 4.07
C THR A 81 28.09 -17.26 2.81
N SER A 82 27.66 -18.52 2.96
CA SER A 82 27.09 -19.32 1.85
C SER A 82 25.79 -18.70 1.32
N GLN A 83 24.91 -18.25 2.23
CA GLN A 83 23.66 -17.58 1.86
C GLN A 83 23.90 -16.27 1.09
N LEU A 84 24.84 -15.43 1.54
CA LEU A 84 25.24 -14.20 0.85
C LEU A 84 25.81 -14.48 -0.53
N SER A 85 26.77 -15.40 -0.61
CA SER A 85 27.39 -15.78 -1.89
C SER A 85 26.34 -16.26 -2.89
N SER A 86 25.41 -17.11 -2.46
CA SER A 86 24.34 -17.62 -3.32
C SER A 86 23.39 -16.52 -3.82
N GLU A 87 23.00 -15.57 -2.97
CA GLU A 87 22.15 -14.43 -3.39
C GLU A 87 22.90 -13.47 -4.32
N LEU A 88 24.20 -13.25 -4.09
CA LEU A 88 25.01 -12.41 -4.99
C LEU A 88 25.14 -13.05 -6.38
N ILE A 89 25.37 -14.36 -6.45
CA ILE A 89 25.43 -15.10 -7.72
C ILE A 89 24.06 -15.09 -8.42
N ASP A 90 22.97 -15.34 -7.69
CA ASP A 90 21.60 -15.31 -8.23
C ASP A 90 21.23 -13.91 -8.77
N ALA A 91 21.60 -12.86 -8.03
CA ALA A 91 21.34 -11.47 -8.42
C ALA A 91 22.19 -11.04 -9.63
N ALA A 92 23.48 -11.37 -9.65
CA ALA A 92 24.42 -10.96 -10.69
C ALA A 92 24.22 -11.72 -12.00
N SER A 93 24.14 -13.05 -11.94
CA SER A 93 24.14 -13.89 -13.15
C SER A 93 22.76 -14.07 -13.74
N LYS A 94 21.71 -14.13 -12.91
CA LYS A 94 20.36 -14.52 -13.36
C LYS A 94 19.34 -13.41 -13.23
N LYS A 95 19.70 -12.25 -12.65
CA LYS A 95 18.75 -11.19 -12.23
C LYS A 95 17.56 -11.80 -11.47
N ARG A 96 17.83 -12.76 -10.59
CA ARG A 96 16.83 -13.48 -9.80
C ARG A 96 17.21 -13.38 -8.32
N GLY A 97 16.29 -13.78 -7.45
CA GLY A 97 16.47 -13.71 -6.00
C GLY A 97 15.46 -12.78 -5.32
N LYS A 98 15.38 -12.89 -4.00
CA LYS A 98 14.38 -12.15 -3.21
C LYS A 98 14.62 -10.64 -3.27
N ALA A 99 15.89 -10.22 -3.34
CA ALA A 99 16.27 -8.82 -3.46
C ALA A 99 15.84 -8.21 -4.80
N ILE A 100 16.07 -8.91 -5.92
CA ILE A 100 15.66 -8.43 -7.26
C ILE A 100 14.13 -8.38 -7.38
N ARG A 101 13.43 -9.40 -6.89
CA ARG A 101 11.97 -9.38 -6.87
C ARG A 101 11.43 -8.20 -6.07
N LYS A 102 12.06 -7.86 -4.94
CA LYS A 102 11.67 -6.70 -4.14
C LYS A 102 11.83 -5.40 -4.93
N LYS A 103 12.95 -5.24 -5.64
CA LYS A 103 13.18 -4.13 -6.57
C LYS A 103 12.05 -4.04 -7.60
N GLU A 104 11.78 -5.12 -8.32
CA GLU A 104 10.74 -5.15 -9.37
C GLU A 104 9.36 -4.80 -8.81
N GLU A 105 8.98 -5.36 -7.65
CA GLU A 105 7.71 -5.03 -6.99
C GLU A 105 7.62 -3.54 -6.62
N THR A 106 8.71 -2.93 -6.16
CA THR A 106 8.73 -1.50 -5.84
C THR A 106 8.64 -0.61 -7.09
N HIS A 107 9.33 -0.98 -8.19
CA HIS A 107 9.21 -0.28 -9.47
C HIS A 107 7.80 -0.41 -10.04
N LYS A 108 7.23 -1.62 -10.05
CA LYS A 108 5.86 -1.86 -10.50
C LYS A 108 4.84 -1.04 -9.71
N ARG A 109 5.01 -0.92 -8.38
CA ARG A 109 4.15 -0.08 -7.54
C ARG A 109 4.31 1.41 -7.85
N ALA A 110 5.54 1.86 -8.10
CA ALA A 110 5.82 3.23 -8.51
C ALA A 110 5.21 3.56 -9.88
N GLU A 111 5.33 2.65 -10.86
CA GLU A 111 4.73 2.77 -12.18
C GLU A 111 3.19 2.81 -12.13
N ALA A 112 2.58 1.95 -11.32
CA ALA A 112 1.13 1.97 -11.10
C ALA A 112 0.62 3.30 -10.52
N SER A 113 1.50 4.02 -9.81
CA SER A 113 1.20 5.30 -9.18
C SER A 113 1.81 6.50 -9.94
N ARG A 114 2.27 6.29 -11.18
CA ARG A 114 2.97 7.31 -12.00
C ARG A 114 2.13 8.56 -12.23
N SER A 115 0.82 8.42 -12.36
CA SER A 115 -0.12 9.54 -12.50
C SER A 115 -0.09 10.50 -11.31
N PHE A 116 0.33 10.04 -10.13
CA PHE A 116 0.44 10.87 -8.93
C PHE A 116 1.79 11.60 -8.82
N ALA A 117 2.72 11.41 -9.75
CA ALA A 117 4.03 12.07 -9.73
C ALA A 117 3.92 13.61 -9.85
N HIS A 118 2.80 14.11 -10.36
CA HIS A 118 2.54 15.54 -10.53
C HIS A 118 2.18 16.27 -9.21
N PHE A 119 1.90 15.55 -8.12
CA PHE A 119 1.59 16.16 -6.81
C PHE A 119 2.83 16.70 -6.07
N ARG A 120 3.90 17.03 -6.80
CA ARG A 120 5.15 17.59 -6.26
C ARG A 120 5.18 19.10 -6.46
#